data_AF-A0A6A4B3K4-F1
#
_entry.id   AF-A0A6A4B3K4-F1
#
_cell.length_a   1.000
_cell.length_b   1.000
_cell.length_c   1.000
_cell.angle_alpha   90.00
_cell.angle_beta   90.00
_cell.angle_gamma   90.00
#
_symmetry.space_group_name_H-M   'P 1'
#
loop_
_entity.id
_entity.type
_entity.pdbx_description
1 polymer ?
#
loop_
_entity_poly.entity_id
_entity_poly.type
_entity_poly.pdbx_seq_one_letter_code
_entity_poly.pdbx_strand_id
1 'polypeptide(L)'
;MENRQKWHAKNILRVYFNESYLVGGTGYYGRTGLYTTHDFVLEGANATPPYFPGFWMHYTMSDALIGKLNVAAFKSNPKYFPPAETLCPNGTMGCENNCEKSEAYTIRETAGKDCLVIAMMKPEWDKAFFQAVVSSIGIPAYFCFIGYDGVNKYASDAADSKTPVMFIHWEPDMFHVTHKGMFDRIFLPRTDPARVKLATGDYGENGYGKKTNNPLDVDYPTVEVAKYAASIVKHLPIGTLFSKLTLSNTDINDLLSKYNVARNDNTEPAPYFRAHATG
;
A
#
# COMPACT_ATOMS: atom_id res chain seq x y z
N MET A 1 -4.10 -25.74 -5.70
CA MET A 1 -4.56 -24.94 -4.54
C MET A 1 -3.34 -24.52 -3.72
N GLU A 2 -2.63 -23.49 -4.16
CA GLU A 2 -1.43 -23.03 -3.47
C GLU A 2 -1.28 -21.51 -3.66
N ASN A 3 -1.47 -20.81 -2.54
CA ASN A 3 -1.44 -19.38 -2.27
C ASN A 3 -0.96 -18.44 -3.40
N ARG A 4 -1.93 -17.64 -3.90
CA ARG A 4 -1.79 -16.56 -4.88
C ARG A 4 -1.13 -15.27 -4.33
N GLN A 5 -0.32 -15.35 -3.27
CA GLN A 5 0.58 -14.25 -2.81
C GLN A 5 1.79 -14.03 -3.75
N LYS A 6 1.62 -14.36 -5.02
CA LYS A 6 2.69 -14.51 -6.01
C LYS A 6 2.51 -13.54 -7.19
N TRP A 7 1.93 -12.36 -6.98
CA TRP A 7 1.39 -11.58 -8.10
C TRP A 7 2.42 -10.76 -8.91
N HIS A 8 3.57 -10.36 -8.36
CA HIS A 8 4.63 -9.73 -9.16
C HIS A 8 5.91 -10.56 -9.34
N ALA A 9 6.42 -11.14 -8.26
CA ALA A 9 7.64 -11.94 -8.35
C ALA A 9 7.48 -13.17 -9.25
N LYS A 10 6.27 -13.76 -9.38
CA LYS A 10 6.08 -15.04 -10.06
C LYS A 10 6.08 -14.95 -11.58
N ASN A 11 5.79 -13.81 -12.19
CA ASN A 11 5.86 -13.68 -13.65
C ASN A 11 7.32 -13.56 -14.13
N ILE A 12 8.17 -12.88 -13.37
CA ILE A 12 9.62 -12.82 -13.62
C ILE A 12 10.31 -14.12 -13.20
N LEU A 13 9.98 -14.67 -12.04
CA LEU A 13 10.54 -15.96 -11.56
C LEU A 13 10.01 -17.17 -12.36
N ARG A 14 8.96 -17.02 -13.17
CA ARG A 14 8.47 -18.09 -14.05
C ARG A 14 9.54 -18.52 -15.05
N VAL A 15 10.34 -17.56 -15.52
CA VAL A 15 11.46 -17.80 -16.44
C VAL A 15 12.53 -18.68 -15.79
N TYR A 16 12.74 -18.53 -14.48
CA TYR A 16 13.75 -19.26 -13.71
C TYR A 16 13.16 -20.41 -12.86
N PHE A 17 11.90 -20.79 -13.08
CA PHE A 17 11.20 -21.73 -12.19
C PHE A 17 11.88 -23.12 -12.18
N ASN A 18 12.50 -23.52 -13.29
CA ASN A 18 13.24 -24.78 -13.38
C ASN A 18 14.67 -24.68 -12.82
N GLU A 19 15.21 -23.46 -12.66
CA GLU A 19 16.60 -23.19 -12.28
C GLU A 19 16.73 -22.63 -10.87
N SER A 20 15.62 -22.45 -10.15
CA SER A 20 15.59 -21.90 -8.80
C SER A 20 14.68 -22.69 -7.88
N TYR A 21 14.92 -22.59 -6.58
CA TYR A 21 14.07 -23.16 -5.55
C TYR A 21 13.88 -22.17 -4.39
N LEU A 22 12.75 -22.30 -3.68
CA LEU A 22 12.51 -21.60 -2.43
C LEU A 22 13.49 -22.12 -1.38
N VAL A 23 14.43 -21.28 -0.94
CA VAL A 23 15.45 -21.66 0.05
C VAL A 23 15.04 -21.32 1.49
N GLY A 24 13.98 -20.53 1.66
CA GLY A 24 13.38 -20.19 2.96
C GLY A 24 12.94 -18.73 3.02
N GLY A 25 12.41 -18.30 4.15
CA GLY A 25 12.07 -16.89 4.40
C GLY A 25 13.28 -16.08 4.86
N THR A 26 13.28 -14.78 4.60
CA THR A 26 14.28 -13.86 5.15
C THR A 26 14.14 -13.68 6.66
N GLY A 27 13.06 -14.15 7.29
CA GLY A 27 12.71 -13.84 8.68
C GLY A 27 11.95 -12.52 8.84
N TYR A 28 11.81 -11.76 7.76
CA TYR A 28 11.12 -10.49 7.72
C TYR A 28 9.71 -10.61 7.16
N TYR A 29 8.80 -9.90 7.81
CA TYR A 29 7.38 -9.89 7.50
C TYR A 29 6.94 -8.49 7.08
N GLY A 30 6.63 -8.36 5.78
CA GLY A 30 6.16 -7.12 5.18
C GLY A 30 4.65 -7.06 5.06
N ARG A 31 4.12 -5.87 4.84
CA ARG A 31 2.68 -5.66 4.69
C ARG A 31 2.38 -4.39 3.91
N THR A 32 1.55 -4.49 2.88
CA THR A 32 0.91 -3.33 2.25
C THR A 32 -0.30 -2.91 3.07
N GLY A 33 -0.63 -1.62 3.10
CA GLY A 33 -1.80 -1.10 3.82
C GLY A 33 -2.27 0.23 3.26
N LEU A 34 -3.39 0.69 3.81
CA LEU A 34 -3.81 2.09 3.72
C LEU A 34 -3.29 2.83 4.94
N TYR A 35 -2.80 4.04 4.74
CA TYR A 35 -2.23 4.89 5.76
C TYR A 35 -2.87 6.27 5.72
N THR A 36 -2.82 6.95 6.86
CA THR A 36 -3.28 8.32 7.02
C THR A 36 -2.33 9.10 7.93
N THR A 37 -2.45 10.42 7.97
CA THR A 37 -1.60 11.27 8.82
C THR A 37 -1.97 11.10 10.30
N HIS A 38 -0.95 11.02 11.17
CA HIS A 38 -1.14 10.88 12.61
C HIS A 38 -1.94 12.05 13.21
N ASP A 39 -1.64 13.27 12.77
CA ASP A 39 -2.38 14.47 13.18
C ASP A 39 -3.88 14.38 12.85
N PHE A 40 -4.26 13.76 11.73
CA PHE A 40 -5.67 13.55 11.38
C PHE A 40 -6.35 12.54 12.33
N VAL A 41 -5.63 11.50 12.76
CA VAL A 41 -6.12 10.55 13.78
C VAL A 41 -6.36 11.27 15.11
N LEU A 42 -5.42 12.12 15.54
CA LEU A 42 -5.56 12.93 16.76
C LEU A 42 -6.70 13.95 16.64
N GLU A 43 -6.86 14.61 15.49
CA GLU A 43 -7.96 15.53 15.22
C GLU A 43 -9.31 14.82 15.34
N GLY A 44 -9.45 13.65 14.71
CA GLY A 44 -10.69 12.89 14.72
C GLY A 44 -11.11 12.43 16.12
N ALA A 45 -10.15 12.00 16.95
CA ALA A 45 -10.40 11.65 18.34
C ALA A 45 -10.89 12.83 19.19
N ASN A 46 -10.45 14.05 18.86
CA ASN A 46 -10.83 15.29 19.55
C ASN A 46 -12.07 15.98 18.95
N ALA A 47 -12.60 15.50 17.83
CA ALA A 47 -13.78 16.06 17.19
C ALA A 47 -15.06 15.82 18.01
N THR A 48 -16.11 16.61 17.76
CA THR A 48 -17.43 16.46 18.39
C THR A 48 -18.53 16.42 17.34
N PRO A 49 -19.17 15.26 17.09
CA PRO A 49 -18.84 13.94 17.64
C PRO A 49 -17.48 13.42 17.12
N PRO A 50 -16.81 12.51 17.85
CA PRO A 50 -15.54 11.96 17.41
C PRO A 50 -15.70 11.08 16.17
N TYR A 51 -14.63 11.02 15.38
CA TYR A 51 -14.50 10.11 14.24
C TYR A 51 -13.11 9.49 14.23
N PHE A 52 -12.97 8.27 13.70
CA PHE A 52 -11.72 7.51 13.81
C PHE A 52 -11.14 7.17 12.43
N PRO A 53 -10.22 8.02 11.89
CA PRO A 53 -9.55 7.74 10.62
C PRO A 53 -8.72 6.45 10.64
N GLY A 54 -8.28 5.99 11.80
CA GLY A 54 -7.60 4.70 11.94
C GLY A 54 -8.50 3.47 11.71
N PHE A 55 -9.82 3.62 11.59
CA PHE A 55 -10.76 2.49 11.55
C PHE A 55 -11.75 2.55 10.39
N TRP A 56 -11.71 1.53 9.53
CA TRP A 56 -12.43 1.49 8.25
C TRP A 56 -13.94 1.80 8.36
N MET A 57 -14.59 1.36 9.43
CA MET A 57 -16.05 1.45 9.56
C MET A 57 -16.54 2.90 9.56
N HIS A 58 -15.75 3.83 10.12
CA HIS A 58 -16.13 5.23 10.17
C HIS A 58 -16.14 5.89 8.77
N TYR A 59 -15.38 5.36 7.80
CA TYR A 59 -15.44 5.81 6.40
C TYR A 59 -16.74 5.45 5.68
N THR A 60 -17.58 4.58 6.27
CA THR A 60 -18.90 4.23 5.72
C THR A 60 -20.03 5.01 6.40
N MET A 61 -19.76 5.62 7.56
CA MET A 61 -20.80 6.17 8.44
C MET A 61 -20.68 7.68 8.68
N SER A 62 -19.49 8.27 8.58
CA SER A 62 -19.23 9.65 8.96
C SER A 62 -19.00 10.56 7.75
N ASP A 63 -20.02 11.36 7.41
CA ASP A 63 -19.92 12.39 6.36
C ASP A 63 -18.82 13.43 6.70
N ALA A 64 -18.63 13.75 7.99
CA ALA A 64 -17.57 14.65 8.44
C ALA A 64 -16.16 14.12 8.12
N LEU A 65 -15.93 12.83 8.40
CA LEU A 65 -14.64 12.20 8.12
C LEU A 65 -14.42 12.04 6.60
N ILE A 66 -15.45 11.67 5.83
CA ILE A 66 -15.36 11.58 4.37
C ILE A 66 -15.03 12.95 3.77
N GLY A 67 -15.69 14.02 4.26
CA GLY A 67 -15.48 15.39 3.79
C GLY A 67 -14.08 15.93 4.06
N LYS A 68 -13.34 15.39 5.04
CA LYS A 68 -11.93 15.75 5.29
C LYS A 68 -10.97 15.23 4.22
N LEU A 69 -11.36 14.21 3.47
CA LEU A 69 -10.58 13.59 2.38
C LEU A 69 -11.13 13.92 0.99
N ASN A 70 -11.72 15.11 0.84
CA ASN A 70 -12.56 15.48 -0.31
C ASN A 70 -11.82 15.37 -1.66
N VAL A 71 -12.45 14.65 -2.60
CA VAL A 71 -11.96 14.49 -3.98
C VAL A 71 -11.89 15.79 -4.77
N ALA A 72 -12.77 16.75 -4.52
CA ALA A 72 -12.71 18.06 -5.15
C ALA A 72 -11.41 18.80 -4.77
N ALA A 73 -11.02 18.75 -3.50
CA ALA A 73 -9.77 19.35 -3.04
C ALA A 73 -8.56 18.68 -3.71
N PHE A 74 -8.55 17.34 -3.79
CA PHE A 74 -7.50 16.60 -4.50
C PHE A 74 -7.41 16.98 -5.98
N LYS A 75 -8.55 16.98 -6.70
CA LYS A 75 -8.60 17.33 -8.13
C LYS A 75 -8.21 18.78 -8.41
N SER A 76 -8.39 19.67 -7.43
CA SER A 76 -7.99 21.08 -7.54
C SER A 76 -6.50 21.32 -7.30
N ASN A 77 -5.75 20.31 -6.84
CA ASN A 77 -4.32 20.42 -6.57
C ASN A 77 -3.49 20.06 -7.82
N PRO A 78 -2.96 21.04 -8.57
CA PRO A 78 -2.23 20.79 -9.81
C PRO A 78 -0.91 20.07 -9.62
N LYS A 79 -0.42 19.95 -8.37
CA LYS A 79 0.80 19.20 -8.06
C LYS A 79 0.60 17.69 -8.21
N TYR A 80 -0.62 17.20 -8.01
CA TYR A 80 -0.93 15.77 -7.96
C TYR A 80 -2.03 15.36 -8.94
N PHE A 81 -2.82 16.31 -9.46
CA PHE A 81 -3.90 16.02 -10.39
C PHE A 81 -3.98 17.04 -11.56
N PRO A 82 -4.11 16.58 -12.83
CA PRO A 82 -3.96 15.18 -13.24
C PRO A 82 -2.53 14.67 -12.99
N PRO A 83 -2.33 13.36 -12.81
CA PRO A 83 -0.99 12.81 -12.62
C PRO A 83 -0.09 13.12 -13.83
N ALA A 84 1.20 13.35 -13.58
CA ALA A 84 2.17 13.68 -14.63
C ALA A 84 2.38 12.53 -15.63
N GLU A 85 2.24 11.29 -15.16
CA GLU A 85 2.31 10.08 -15.98
C GLU A 85 0.93 9.48 -16.17
N THR A 86 0.67 8.91 -17.35
CA THR A 86 -0.53 8.09 -17.55
C THR A 86 -0.29 6.70 -16.97
N LEU A 87 -0.72 6.50 -15.72
CA LEU A 87 -0.54 5.26 -14.96
C LEU A 87 -1.71 4.30 -15.14
N CYS A 88 -2.92 4.83 -15.27
CA CYS A 88 -4.11 4.02 -15.57
C CYS A 88 -4.90 4.61 -16.73
N PRO A 89 -4.65 4.15 -17.97
CA PRO A 89 -5.34 4.64 -19.15
C PRO A 89 -6.86 4.43 -19.05
N ASN A 90 -7.61 5.35 -19.66
CA ASN A 90 -9.07 5.26 -19.73
C ASN A 90 -9.52 3.91 -20.29
N GLY A 91 -10.51 3.28 -19.64
CA GLY A 91 -11.04 1.97 -20.01
C GLY A 91 -10.19 0.77 -19.55
N THR A 92 -9.02 0.98 -18.95
CA THR A 92 -8.21 -0.09 -18.35
C THR A 92 -8.57 -0.24 -16.88
N MET A 93 -8.87 -1.46 -16.39
CA MET A 93 -9.23 -1.69 -14.98
C MET A 93 -10.39 -0.81 -14.46
N GLY A 94 -11.29 -0.39 -15.36
CA GLY A 94 -12.37 0.54 -15.03
C GLY A 94 -11.90 1.97 -14.73
N CYS A 95 -10.70 2.35 -15.16
CA CYS A 95 -10.16 3.69 -14.96
C CYS A 95 -10.76 4.75 -15.89
N GLU A 96 -10.83 5.96 -15.36
CA GLU A 96 -11.05 7.21 -16.08
C GLU A 96 -10.14 8.30 -15.48
N ASN A 97 -9.38 9.00 -16.32
CA ASN A 97 -8.44 10.05 -15.94
C ASN A 97 -7.43 9.61 -14.87
N ASN A 98 -6.82 8.43 -15.04
CA ASN A 98 -5.88 7.81 -14.09
C ASN A 98 -6.47 7.41 -12.73
N CYS A 99 -7.79 7.40 -12.60
CA CYS A 99 -8.42 7.03 -11.34
C CYS A 99 -9.58 6.05 -11.56
N GLU A 100 -9.94 5.33 -10.51
CA GLU A 100 -11.09 4.43 -10.43
C GLU A 100 -12.08 4.95 -9.37
N LYS A 101 -13.33 4.49 -9.44
CA LYS A 101 -14.37 4.80 -8.45
C LYS A 101 -15.00 3.51 -7.91
N SER A 102 -15.33 3.50 -6.63
CA SER A 102 -16.20 2.48 -6.03
C SER A 102 -17.67 2.71 -6.41
N GLU A 103 -18.51 1.68 -6.32
CA GLU A 103 -19.98 1.85 -6.48
C GLU A 103 -20.55 2.80 -5.43
N ALA A 104 -20.07 2.70 -4.18
CA ALA A 104 -20.47 3.60 -3.09
C ALA A 104 -20.15 5.07 -3.40
N TYR A 105 -19.05 5.33 -4.10
CA TYR A 105 -18.74 6.66 -4.62
C TYR A 105 -19.83 7.11 -5.60
N THR A 106 -20.15 6.31 -6.61
CA THR A 106 -21.14 6.69 -7.65
C THR A 106 -22.52 6.96 -7.05
N ILE A 107 -22.94 6.16 -6.08
CA ILE A 107 -24.20 6.38 -5.35
C ILE A 107 -24.19 7.74 -4.64
N ARG A 108 -23.11 8.06 -3.93
CA ARG A 108 -22.98 9.34 -3.21
C ARG A 108 -22.86 10.55 -4.13
N GLU A 109 -22.06 10.44 -5.20
CA GLU A 109 -21.93 11.49 -6.21
C GLU A 109 -23.30 11.83 -6.82
N THR A 110 -24.11 10.81 -7.16
CA THR A 110 -25.48 10.99 -7.66
C THR A 110 -26.39 11.67 -6.63
N ALA A 111 -26.16 11.44 -5.34
CA ALA A 111 -26.87 12.09 -4.25
C ALA A 111 -26.30 13.48 -3.87
N GLY A 112 -25.32 14.00 -4.62
CA GLY A 112 -24.68 15.29 -4.34
C GLY A 112 -23.83 15.31 -3.07
N LYS A 113 -23.37 14.14 -2.60
CA LYS A 113 -22.55 14.00 -1.39
C LYS A 113 -21.06 13.89 -1.71
N ASP A 114 -20.24 14.37 -0.77
CA ASP A 114 -18.79 14.22 -0.83
C ASP A 114 -18.35 12.76 -0.79
N CYS A 115 -17.20 12.50 -1.41
CA CYS A 115 -16.52 11.21 -1.42
C CYS A 115 -15.03 11.41 -1.12
N LEU A 116 -14.37 10.34 -0.69
CA LEU A 116 -12.96 10.41 -0.28
C LEU A 116 -12.01 10.01 -1.40
N VAL A 117 -10.81 10.57 -1.38
CA VAL A 117 -9.70 10.14 -2.25
C VAL A 117 -8.82 9.12 -1.53
N ILE A 118 -8.34 8.13 -2.28
CA ILE A 118 -7.23 7.27 -1.90
C ILE A 118 -6.14 7.46 -2.96
N ALA A 119 -4.99 7.99 -2.55
CA ALA A 119 -3.84 8.10 -3.43
C ALA A 119 -3.21 6.71 -3.61
N MET A 120 -3.17 6.28 -4.86
CA MET A 120 -2.68 4.98 -5.28
C MET A 120 -1.31 5.14 -5.95
N MET A 121 -0.43 4.15 -5.77
CA MET A 121 0.88 4.15 -6.44
C MET A 121 0.73 3.75 -7.91
N LYS A 122 0.87 2.46 -8.22
CA LYS A 122 0.72 1.95 -9.59
C LYS A 122 -0.34 0.84 -9.62
N PRO A 123 -1.17 0.76 -10.67
CA PRO A 123 -2.27 -0.21 -10.74
C PRO A 123 -1.80 -1.66 -10.79
N GLU A 124 -0.59 -1.90 -11.28
CA GLU A 124 -0.02 -3.24 -11.29
C GLU A 124 0.34 -3.71 -9.88
N TRP A 125 0.75 -2.83 -8.96
CA TRP A 125 1.19 -3.19 -7.61
C TRP A 125 -0.01 -3.55 -6.72
N ASP A 126 0.07 -4.70 -6.04
CA ASP A 126 -1.05 -5.28 -5.28
C ASP A 126 -2.38 -5.22 -6.04
N LYS A 127 -2.30 -5.54 -7.34
CA LYS A 127 -3.35 -5.33 -8.34
C LYS A 127 -4.73 -5.65 -7.77
N ALA A 128 -5.60 -4.64 -7.84
CA ALA A 128 -7.01 -4.70 -7.47
C ALA A 128 -7.31 -4.99 -5.98
N PHE A 129 -6.32 -5.23 -5.12
CA PHE A 129 -6.56 -5.68 -3.75
C PHE A 129 -7.30 -4.61 -2.94
N PHE A 130 -6.72 -3.40 -2.83
CA PHE A 130 -7.29 -2.35 -2.00
C PHE A 130 -8.56 -1.76 -2.62
N GLN A 131 -8.63 -1.69 -3.95
CA GLN A 131 -9.83 -1.22 -4.62
C GLN A 131 -11.01 -2.17 -4.38
N ALA A 132 -10.77 -3.48 -4.42
CA ALA A 132 -11.77 -4.49 -4.09
C ALA A 132 -12.19 -4.40 -2.61
N VAL A 133 -11.24 -4.41 -1.66
CA VAL A 133 -11.58 -4.36 -0.22
C VAL A 133 -12.42 -3.14 0.11
N VAL A 134 -11.94 -1.95 -0.28
CA VAL A 134 -12.61 -0.67 0.00
C VAL A 134 -14.00 -0.62 -0.63
N SER A 135 -14.15 -1.13 -1.86
CA SER A 135 -15.45 -1.14 -2.54
C SER A 135 -16.41 -2.17 -1.95
N SER A 136 -15.95 -3.38 -1.65
CA SER A 136 -16.77 -4.46 -1.09
C SER A 136 -17.31 -4.13 0.30
N ILE A 137 -16.56 -3.36 1.09
CA ILE A 137 -17.01 -2.89 2.42
C ILE A 137 -17.78 -1.57 2.36
N GLY A 138 -18.05 -1.04 1.17
CA GLY A 138 -18.94 0.11 0.97
C GLY A 138 -18.33 1.48 1.26
N ILE A 139 -17.01 1.61 1.23
CA ILE A 139 -16.37 2.92 1.38
C ILE A 139 -16.45 3.70 0.06
N PRO A 140 -16.92 4.95 0.06
CA PRO A 140 -17.10 5.76 -1.15
C PRO A 140 -15.80 6.40 -1.62
N ALA A 141 -14.90 5.57 -2.15
CA ALA A 141 -13.57 5.96 -2.55
C ALA A 141 -13.42 6.30 -4.04
N TYR A 142 -12.56 7.28 -4.29
CA TYR A 142 -11.92 7.61 -5.55
C TYR A 142 -10.46 7.19 -5.48
N PHE A 143 -10.09 6.13 -6.20
CA PHE A 143 -8.74 5.59 -6.19
C PHE A 143 -7.94 6.27 -7.29
N CYS A 144 -6.97 7.13 -7.00
CA CYS A 144 -6.24 7.81 -8.07
C CYS A 144 -4.76 7.44 -8.10
N PHE A 145 -4.28 6.94 -9.24
CA PHE A 145 -2.90 6.51 -9.43
C PHE A 145 -2.00 7.71 -9.73
N ILE A 146 -1.14 8.04 -8.78
CA ILE A 146 -0.16 9.14 -8.88
C ILE A 146 1.30 8.65 -8.84
N GLY A 147 1.53 7.34 -8.81
CA GLY A 147 2.86 6.74 -8.85
C GLY A 147 3.51 6.66 -7.47
N TYR A 148 4.61 5.91 -7.36
CA TYR A 148 5.36 5.77 -6.10
C TYR A 148 5.84 7.12 -5.57
N ASP A 149 6.59 7.86 -6.40
CA ASP A 149 7.14 9.15 -6.01
C ASP A 149 6.04 10.19 -5.73
N GLY A 150 4.95 10.15 -6.52
CA GLY A 150 3.79 11.01 -6.31
C GLY A 150 3.08 10.72 -4.98
N VAL A 151 2.87 9.45 -4.62
CA VAL A 151 2.29 9.07 -3.32
C VAL A 151 3.20 9.48 -2.17
N ASN A 152 4.52 9.21 -2.27
CA ASN A 152 5.48 9.60 -1.24
C ASN A 152 5.48 11.11 -1.01
N LYS A 153 5.51 11.89 -2.09
CA LYS A 153 5.47 13.35 -2.03
C LYS A 153 4.13 13.85 -1.49
N TYR A 154 3.01 13.29 -1.95
CA TYR A 154 1.67 13.66 -1.51
C TYR A 154 1.48 13.44 -0.01
N ALA A 155 1.89 12.28 0.50
CA ALA A 155 1.79 11.95 1.91
C ALA A 155 2.74 12.81 2.76
N SER A 156 3.99 13.00 2.34
CA SER A 156 4.98 13.83 3.04
C SER A 156 4.53 15.30 3.14
N ASP A 157 4.12 15.91 2.02
CA ASP A 157 3.59 17.28 2.01
C ASP A 157 2.34 17.42 2.89
N ALA A 158 1.48 16.39 2.92
CA ALA A 158 0.29 16.38 3.75
C ALA A 158 0.63 16.31 5.24
N ALA A 159 1.63 15.51 5.61
CA ALA A 159 2.13 15.50 6.99
C ALA A 159 2.71 16.85 7.40
N ASP A 160 3.54 17.47 6.55
CA ASP A 160 4.16 18.78 6.82
C ASP A 160 3.10 19.89 6.97
N SER A 161 2.04 19.84 6.18
CA SER A 161 0.94 20.82 6.19
C SER A 161 -0.21 20.46 7.12
N LYS A 162 -0.13 19.32 7.83
CA LYS A 162 -1.21 18.77 8.68
C LYS A 162 -2.52 18.57 7.93
N THR A 163 -2.43 18.25 6.65
CA THR A 163 -3.59 17.97 5.80
C THR A 163 -4.00 16.49 5.95
N PRO A 164 -5.29 16.19 6.14
CA PRO A 164 -5.78 14.81 6.08
C PRO A 164 -5.55 14.18 4.71
N VAL A 165 -5.00 12.96 4.69
CA VAL A 165 -4.84 12.17 3.47
C VAL A 165 -5.11 10.69 3.73
N MET A 166 -5.47 9.96 2.67
CA MET A 166 -5.45 8.50 2.66
C MET A 166 -4.63 8.04 1.46
N PHE A 167 -3.69 7.13 1.69
CA PHE A 167 -2.82 6.61 0.64
C PHE A 167 -2.45 5.15 0.88
N ILE A 168 -2.16 4.42 -0.20
CA ILE A 168 -1.59 3.08 -0.13
C ILE A 168 -0.08 3.15 0.06
N HIS A 169 0.48 2.30 0.92
CA HIS A 169 1.92 2.11 1.06
C HIS A 169 2.27 0.72 1.60
N TRP A 170 3.55 0.37 1.68
CA TRP A 170 4.01 -0.88 2.30
C TRP A 170 5.11 -0.64 3.33
N GLU A 171 5.21 -1.57 4.27
CA GLU A 171 6.34 -1.72 5.17
C GLU A 171 7.05 -3.05 4.87
N PRO A 172 8.38 -3.05 4.69
CA PRO A 172 9.31 -2.00 5.04
C PRO A 172 9.52 -1.08 3.84
N ASP A 173 9.68 0.20 4.11
CA ASP A 173 10.11 1.14 3.10
C ASP A 173 10.85 2.30 3.76
N MET A 174 11.83 2.86 3.06
CA MET A 174 12.57 4.02 3.55
C MET A 174 11.66 5.23 3.83
N PHE A 175 10.51 5.31 3.16
CA PHE A 175 9.48 6.31 3.42
C PHE A 175 9.03 6.31 4.89
N HIS A 176 8.66 5.14 5.45
CA HIS A 176 8.20 5.02 6.84
C HIS A 176 9.33 5.22 7.86
N VAL A 177 10.58 4.92 7.47
CA VAL A 177 11.76 5.18 8.30
C VAL A 177 12.07 6.69 8.35
N THR A 178 11.96 7.37 7.20
CA THR A 178 12.22 8.81 7.07
C THR A 178 11.14 9.65 7.76
N HIS A 179 9.88 9.18 7.74
CA HIS A 179 8.73 9.87 8.31
C HIS A 179 8.17 9.15 9.54
N LYS A 180 9.07 8.62 10.36
CA LYS A 180 8.71 7.81 11.54
C LYS A 180 7.75 8.58 12.46
N GLY A 181 6.60 7.98 12.75
CA GLY A 181 5.58 8.55 13.64
C GLY A 181 4.66 9.59 12.99
N MET A 182 4.80 9.86 11.69
CA MET A 182 3.93 10.83 10.99
C MET A 182 2.67 10.21 10.40
N PHE A 183 2.62 8.88 10.29
CA PHE A 183 1.52 8.16 9.65
C PHE A 183 1.06 6.98 10.49
N ASP A 184 -0.25 6.77 10.51
CA ASP A 184 -0.89 5.61 11.10
C ASP A 184 -1.49 4.72 10.01
N ARG A 185 -1.41 3.41 10.23
CA ARG A 185 -2.10 2.43 9.37
C ARG A 185 -3.60 2.46 9.68
N ILE A 186 -4.42 2.48 8.63
CA ILE A 186 -5.87 2.29 8.73
C ILE A 186 -6.15 0.79 8.88
N PHE A 187 -6.85 0.43 9.94
CA PHE A 187 -7.31 -0.93 10.17
C PHE A 187 -8.55 -1.21 9.31
N LEU A 188 -8.37 -2.01 8.25
CA LEU A 188 -9.43 -2.64 7.47
C LEU A 188 -9.97 -3.89 8.21
N PRO A 189 -11.07 -4.53 7.77
CA PRO A 189 -11.56 -5.74 8.43
C PRO A 189 -10.45 -6.77 8.57
N ARG A 190 -10.37 -7.43 9.72
CA ARG A 190 -9.25 -8.33 10.06
C ARG A 190 -8.96 -9.32 8.92
N THR A 191 -7.68 -9.43 8.55
CA THR A 191 -7.22 -10.42 7.58
C THR A 191 -7.71 -11.83 7.92
N ASP A 192 -8.29 -12.49 6.93
CA ASP A 192 -8.69 -13.89 6.97
C ASP A 192 -8.13 -14.60 5.73
N PRO A 193 -7.21 -15.58 5.89
CA PRO A 193 -6.64 -16.33 4.77
C PRO A 193 -7.66 -17.02 3.88
N ALA A 194 -8.81 -17.45 4.40
CA ALA A 194 -9.85 -18.08 3.60
C ALA A 194 -10.49 -17.07 2.64
N ARG A 195 -10.75 -15.85 3.12
CA ARG A 195 -11.31 -14.75 2.32
C ARG A 195 -10.30 -14.15 1.35
N VAL A 196 -9.04 -14.00 1.77
CA VAL A 196 -7.95 -13.54 0.88
C VAL A 196 -7.81 -14.46 -0.36
N LYS A 197 -8.02 -15.78 -0.20
CA LYS A 197 -7.96 -16.73 -1.34
C LYS A 197 -9.06 -16.52 -2.39
N LEU A 198 -10.15 -15.84 -2.03
CA LEU A 198 -11.26 -15.53 -2.92
C LEU A 198 -10.98 -14.34 -3.83
N ALA A 199 -9.92 -13.56 -3.57
CA ALA A 199 -9.54 -12.43 -4.42
C ALA A 199 -9.36 -12.88 -5.89
N THR A 200 -10.05 -12.20 -6.80
CA THR A 200 -9.97 -12.49 -8.24
C THR A 200 -8.70 -11.92 -8.87
N GLY A 201 -8.17 -10.83 -8.30
CA GLY A 201 -7.04 -10.07 -8.86
C GLY A 201 -7.47 -9.05 -9.92
N ASP A 202 -8.77 -8.79 -10.01
CA ASP A 202 -9.37 -7.83 -10.93
C ASP A 202 -10.23 -6.81 -10.18
N TYR A 203 -10.37 -5.64 -10.78
CA TYR A 203 -11.21 -4.54 -10.35
C TYR A 203 -11.61 -3.71 -11.58
N GLY A 204 -12.79 -3.08 -11.53
CA GLY A 204 -13.33 -2.28 -12.64
C GLY A 204 -13.78 -3.12 -13.85
N GLU A 205 -13.93 -4.43 -13.68
CA GLU A 205 -14.36 -5.39 -14.71
C GLU A 205 -15.76 -5.09 -15.26
N ASN A 206 -16.58 -4.38 -14.49
CA ASN A 206 -17.93 -3.97 -14.88
C ASN A 206 -17.99 -2.49 -15.32
N GLY A 207 -16.84 -1.81 -15.43
CA GLY A 207 -16.72 -0.41 -15.81
C GLY A 207 -16.54 0.56 -14.63
N TYR A 208 -16.33 1.83 -14.96
CA TYR A 208 -16.04 2.89 -13.99
C TYR A 208 -17.20 3.14 -13.03
N GLY A 209 -16.93 3.12 -11.72
CA GLY A 209 -17.93 3.33 -10.67
C GLY A 209 -18.96 2.21 -10.54
N LYS A 210 -18.72 1.04 -11.13
CA LYS A 210 -19.59 -0.13 -11.01
C LYS A 210 -19.09 -1.08 -9.94
N LYS A 211 -20.03 -1.86 -9.39
CA LYS A 211 -19.73 -2.91 -8.41
C LYS A 211 -18.70 -3.88 -8.98
N THR A 212 -17.68 -4.23 -8.19
CA THR A 212 -16.73 -5.29 -8.52
C THR A 212 -17.29 -6.67 -8.19
N ASN A 213 -16.90 -7.67 -8.97
CA ASN A 213 -17.13 -9.09 -8.72
C ASN A 213 -16.04 -9.70 -7.81
N ASN A 214 -14.98 -8.95 -7.49
CA ASN A 214 -13.95 -9.37 -6.55
C ASN A 214 -14.50 -9.33 -5.11
N PRO A 215 -14.74 -10.48 -4.46
CA PRO A 215 -15.46 -10.53 -3.17
C PRO A 215 -14.57 -10.17 -1.98
N LEU A 216 -13.35 -9.71 -2.24
CA LEU A 216 -12.37 -9.44 -1.20
C LEU A 216 -12.81 -8.25 -0.34
N ASP A 217 -12.78 -8.43 0.97
CA ASP A 217 -13.34 -7.53 1.97
C ASP A 217 -12.61 -7.60 3.32
N VAL A 218 -11.34 -8.03 3.29
CA VAL A 218 -10.44 -8.12 4.45
C VAL A 218 -9.09 -7.49 4.16
N ASP A 219 -8.42 -7.02 5.21
CA ASP A 219 -7.13 -6.35 5.15
C ASP A 219 -6.03 -7.25 4.57
N TYR A 220 -5.03 -6.62 3.98
CA TYR A 220 -3.89 -7.28 3.36
C TYR A 220 -3.14 -8.13 4.38
N PRO A 221 -2.81 -9.39 4.06
CA PRO A 221 -2.09 -10.26 4.97
C PRO A 221 -0.65 -9.81 5.16
N THR A 222 -0.10 -10.05 6.33
CA THR A 222 1.35 -10.00 6.51
C THR A 222 2.00 -11.10 5.66
N VAL A 223 3.04 -10.75 4.91
CA VAL A 223 3.73 -11.64 3.96
C VAL A 223 5.19 -11.77 4.35
N GLU A 224 5.67 -13.00 4.45
CA GLU A 224 7.11 -13.25 4.61
C GLU A 224 7.84 -13.01 3.29
N VAL A 225 8.94 -12.25 3.32
CA VAL A 225 9.79 -12.09 2.14
C VAL A 225 10.57 -13.39 1.92
N ALA A 226 10.33 -14.02 0.77
CA ALA A 226 10.94 -15.30 0.42
C ALA A 226 12.32 -15.12 -0.23
N LYS A 227 13.26 -16.01 0.11
CA LYS A 227 14.55 -16.17 -0.57
C LYS A 227 14.44 -17.26 -1.62
N TYR A 228 14.96 -16.99 -2.80
CA TYR A 228 15.13 -17.99 -3.86
C TYR A 228 16.62 -18.14 -4.17
N ALA A 229 17.06 -19.36 -4.41
CA ALA A 229 18.43 -19.67 -4.78
C ALA A 229 18.46 -20.55 -6.04
N ALA A 230 19.56 -20.51 -6.78
CA ALA A 230 19.76 -21.36 -7.95
C ALA A 230 19.79 -22.85 -7.57
N SER A 231 19.14 -23.71 -8.34
CA SER A 231 19.03 -25.15 -8.07
C SER A 231 20.40 -25.84 -7.94
N ILE A 232 21.43 -25.34 -8.64
CA ILE A 232 22.80 -25.87 -8.56
C ILE A 232 23.38 -25.83 -7.13
N VAL A 233 22.96 -24.87 -6.30
CA VAL A 233 23.47 -24.73 -4.92
C VAL A 233 22.67 -25.53 -3.89
N LYS A 234 21.59 -26.21 -4.30
CA LYS A 234 20.66 -26.90 -3.39
C LYS A 234 21.32 -27.97 -2.52
N HIS A 235 22.28 -28.69 -3.08
CA HIS A 235 22.98 -29.78 -2.39
C HIS A 235 24.37 -29.36 -1.89
N LEU A 236 24.70 -28.07 -1.96
CA LEU A 236 25.95 -27.53 -1.45
C LEU A 236 25.76 -26.95 -0.03
N PRO A 237 26.81 -26.88 0.80
CA PRO A 237 26.73 -26.27 2.14
C PRO A 237 26.17 -24.84 2.12
N ILE A 238 26.44 -24.08 1.06
CA ILE A 238 25.91 -22.72 0.88
C ILE A 238 24.38 -22.69 0.81
N GLY A 239 23.72 -23.72 0.26
CA GLY A 239 22.26 -23.82 0.27
C GLY A 239 21.69 -23.92 1.69
N THR A 240 22.38 -24.65 2.57
CA THR A 240 22.01 -24.72 3.99
C THR A 240 22.22 -23.37 4.69
N LEU A 241 23.34 -22.68 4.41
CA LEU A 241 23.57 -21.33 4.93
C LEU A 241 22.47 -20.37 4.52
N PHE A 242 22.11 -20.34 3.23
CA PHE A 242 21.04 -19.49 2.72
C PHE A 242 19.70 -19.80 3.38
N SER A 243 19.40 -21.07 3.68
CA SER A 243 18.14 -21.41 4.36
C SER A 243 18.07 -20.86 5.79
N LYS A 244 19.22 -20.85 6.50
CA LYS A 244 19.32 -20.42 7.90
C LYS A 244 19.54 -18.93 8.08
N LEU A 245 19.99 -18.21 7.06
CA LEU A 245 20.21 -16.77 7.13
C LEU A 245 18.88 -16.04 7.27
N THR A 246 18.56 -15.58 8.47
CA THR A 246 17.35 -14.80 8.77
C THR A 246 17.73 -13.47 9.41
N LEU A 247 17.01 -12.42 9.05
CA LEU A 247 17.06 -11.10 9.67
C LEU A 247 15.68 -10.86 10.31
N SER A 248 15.67 -10.51 11.59
CA SER A 248 14.41 -10.18 12.26
C SER A 248 13.87 -8.83 11.77
N ASN A 249 12.59 -8.55 12.03
CA ASN A 249 12.02 -7.22 11.78
C ASN A 249 12.81 -6.12 12.50
N THR A 250 13.31 -6.38 13.71
CA THR A 250 14.11 -5.43 14.48
C THR A 250 15.44 -5.14 13.77
N ASP A 251 16.12 -6.17 13.28
CA ASP A 251 17.42 -6.02 12.60
C ASP A 251 17.29 -5.23 11.31
N ILE A 252 16.23 -5.49 10.52
CA ILE A 252 15.97 -4.75 9.28
C ILE A 252 15.58 -3.30 9.57
N ASN A 253 14.75 -3.06 10.59
CA ASN A 253 14.39 -1.70 10.97
C ASN A 253 15.60 -0.91 11.49
N ASP A 254 16.48 -1.54 12.26
CA ASP A 254 17.75 -0.95 12.71
C ASP A 254 18.67 -0.65 11.51
N LEU A 255 18.85 -1.62 10.61
CA LEU A 255 19.66 -1.45 9.40
C LEU A 255 19.15 -0.31 8.53
N LEU A 256 17.85 -0.24 8.26
CA LEU A 256 17.25 0.84 7.47
C LEU A 256 17.38 2.19 8.17
N SER A 257 17.25 2.22 9.50
CA SER A 257 17.43 3.45 10.29
C SER A 257 18.88 3.96 10.23
N LYS A 258 19.86 3.06 10.42
CA LYS A 258 21.29 3.38 10.30
C LYS A 258 21.65 3.82 8.88
N TYR A 259 21.10 3.14 7.87
CA TYR A 259 21.26 3.54 6.48
C TYR A 259 20.66 4.92 6.20
N ASN A 260 19.49 5.24 6.78
CA ASN A 260 18.89 6.56 6.64
C ASN A 260 19.79 7.67 7.22
N VAL A 261 20.46 7.41 8.36
CA VAL A 261 21.43 8.35 8.93
C VAL A 261 22.64 8.49 8.01
N ALA A 262 23.22 7.37 7.59
CA ALA A 262 24.44 7.36 6.79
C ALA A 262 24.23 8.00 5.40
N ARG A 263 23.11 7.73 4.72
CA ARG A 263 22.83 8.27 3.37
C ARG A 263 22.63 9.79 3.36
N ASN A 264 22.28 10.38 4.50
CA ASN A 264 22.06 11.82 4.65
C ASN A 264 23.34 12.54 5.14
N ASP A 265 24.42 11.80 5.39
CA ASP A 265 25.74 12.35 5.70
C ASP A 265 26.51 12.58 4.40
N ASN A 266 26.63 13.83 3.99
CA ASN A 266 27.34 14.21 2.76
C ASN A 266 28.85 13.90 2.80
N THR A 267 29.39 13.52 3.96
CA THR A 267 30.80 13.11 4.13
C THR A 267 31.00 11.60 4.08
N GLU A 268 29.91 10.81 4.02
CA GLU A 268 29.95 9.36 3.98
C GLU A 268 29.97 8.84 2.53
N PRO A 269 31.10 8.35 2.01
CA PRO A 269 31.19 7.87 0.62
C PRO A 269 30.50 6.52 0.40
N ALA A 270 30.26 5.75 1.46
CA ALA A 270 29.67 4.41 1.36
C ALA A 270 28.65 4.14 2.49
N PRO A 271 27.47 4.80 2.43
CA PRO A 271 26.49 4.77 3.52
C PRO A 271 25.94 3.38 3.83
N TYR A 272 25.93 2.49 2.83
CA TYR A 272 25.57 1.08 2.96
C TYR A 272 26.55 0.30 3.84
N PHE A 273 27.87 0.52 3.70
CA PHE A 273 28.87 -0.18 4.53
C PHE A 273 28.84 0.30 5.98
N ARG A 274 28.72 1.61 6.22
CA ARG A 274 28.61 2.16 7.58
C ARG A 274 27.38 1.65 8.33
N ALA A 275 26.24 1.52 7.64
CA ALA A 275 25.01 0.98 8.23
C ALA A 275 25.19 -0.47 8.70
N HIS A 276 26.01 -1.26 8.02
CA HIS A 276 26.32 -2.65 8.39
C HIS A 276 27.41 -2.77 9.48
N ALA A 277 28.42 -1.89 9.48
CA ALA A 277 29.61 -2.03 10.35
C ALA A 277 29.43 -1.49 11.78
N THR A 278 28.29 -0.87 12.09
CA THR A 278 27.95 -0.30 13.41
C THR A 278 26.97 -1.17 14.20
N GLY A 279 26.76 -2.42 13.76
CA GLY A 279 25.96 -3.44 14.44
C GLY A 279 26.78 -4.34 15.35
#